data_AF-A0A8C3CYH3-F1
#
_entry.id   AF-A0A8C3CYH3-F1
#
_cell.length_a   1.000
_cell.length_b   1.000
_cell.length_c   1.000
_cell.angle_alpha   90.00
_cell.angle_beta   90.00
_cell.angle_gamma   90.00
#
_symmetry.space_group_name_H-M   'P 1'
#
loop_
_entity.id
_entity.type
_entity.pdbx_description
1 polymer ?
#
loop_
_entity_poly.entity_id
_entity_poly.type
_entity_poly.pdbx_seq_one_letter_code
_entity_poly.pdbx_strand_id
1 'polypeptide(L)'
;MLLSLVLHTYSMRYFLPAAVMMGTAPTYVLAWGAWRLLSALLPARFYREVDDRLYTIYQSMVLFFFENYTGVQVIIYGDLPKNKENVIYLSNHQCTVDWIIADMLAIRQNALGHVRYVLKDGLKWLPLYGWYFSQHGGVYVKRSAKFNEKEMREKLRTQMKAETSMYLVIFPEGTRYNPEIPKVIADSQLFAEKEGLAILKHVLTPRVKATHVAIDTMKDYLDAVYDVTVAYEGTVDHKGQRKLAPSMTGFHCREKLSAGSARFLPALLAWAAHGVVAAPGWVLPQCWGAGFWGRLCLLSAANLAFPPQHPGLCGKQCLNPRHHTGRARVLGGRG
;
A
#
# COMPACT_ATOMS: atom_id res chain seq x y z
N MET A 1 -24.48 33.60 -0.29
CA MET A 1 -23.50 33.65 0.83
C MET A 1 -23.37 32.31 1.55
N LEU A 2 -24.47 31.63 1.91
CA LEU A 2 -24.45 30.34 2.62
C LEU A 2 -23.70 29.23 1.86
N LEU A 3 -23.92 29.07 0.54
CA LEU A 3 -23.21 28.07 -0.28
C LEU A 3 -21.68 28.31 -0.31
N SER A 4 -21.26 29.57 -0.36
CA SER A 4 -19.84 29.94 -0.34
C SER A 4 -19.21 29.61 1.02
N LEU A 5 -19.90 29.91 2.12
CA LEU A 5 -19.45 29.56 3.47
C LEU A 5 -19.36 28.03 3.68
N VAL A 6 -20.35 27.30 3.18
CA VAL A 6 -20.38 25.83 3.21
C VAL A 6 -19.23 25.24 2.39
N LEU A 7 -19.02 25.70 1.16
CA LEU A 7 -17.88 25.27 0.34
C LEU A 7 -16.53 25.63 0.98
N HIS A 8 -16.44 26.81 1.61
CA HIS A 8 -15.22 27.25 2.29
C HIS A 8 -14.92 26.38 3.51
N THR A 9 -15.91 26.12 4.36
CA THR A 9 -15.77 25.19 5.50
C THR A 9 -15.42 23.77 5.06
N TYR A 10 -15.94 23.28 3.92
CA TYR A 10 -15.50 22.00 3.34
C TYR A 10 -14.06 22.03 2.86
N SER A 11 -13.65 23.11 2.17
CA SER A 11 -12.28 23.26 1.70
C SER A 11 -11.28 23.29 2.84
N MET A 12 -11.69 23.73 4.05
CA MET A 12 -10.84 23.76 5.23
C MET A 12 -10.79 22.43 6.01
N ARG A 13 -11.53 21.39 5.61
CA ARG A 13 -11.54 20.10 6.32
C ARG A 13 -10.19 19.42 6.36
N TYR A 14 -9.35 19.59 5.34
CA TYR A 14 -8.00 19.02 5.36
C TYR A 14 -7.09 19.75 6.36
N PHE A 15 -7.43 20.98 6.78
CA PHE A 15 -6.56 21.82 7.59
C PHE A 15 -6.30 21.22 8.97
N LEU A 16 -7.35 20.75 9.65
CA LEU A 16 -7.20 20.13 10.97
C LEU A 16 -6.33 18.85 10.92
N PRO A 17 -6.62 17.85 10.07
CA PRO A 17 -5.73 16.70 9.88
C PRO A 17 -4.30 17.11 9.54
N ALA A 18 -4.12 18.05 8.60
CA ALA A 18 -2.79 18.49 8.19
C ALA A 18 -2.04 19.16 9.34
N ALA A 19 -2.70 20.03 10.10
CA ALA A 19 -2.12 20.71 11.25
C ALA A 19 -1.71 19.72 12.36
N VAL A 20 -2.55 18.73 12.65
CA VAL A 20 -2.24 17.70 13.66
C VAL A 20 -1.09 16.80 13.19
N MET A 21 -1.15 16.28 11.96
CA MET A 21 -0.12 15.38 11.42
C MET A 21 1.23 16.07 11.28
N MET A 22 1.26 17.34 10.82
CA MET A 22 2.50 18.11 10.72
C MET A 22 2.98 18.61 12.09
N GLY A 23 2.08 19.00 12.98
CA GLY A 23 2.42 19.49 14.32
C GLY A 23 2.97 18.40 15.25
N THR A 24 2.56 17.15 15.05
CA THR A 24 3.07 15.99 15.80
C THR A 24 4.33 15.37 15.19
N ALA A 25 4.72 15.75 13.97
CA ALA A 25 5.90 15.21 13.32
C ALA A 25 7.22 15.53 14.07
N PRO A 26 7.46 16.79 14.54
CA PRO A 26 8.65 17.10 15.32
C PRO A 26 8.71 16.32 16.63
N THR A 27 7.58 16.19 17.34
CA THR A 27 7.55 15.46 18.62
C THR A 27 7.84 13.98 18.42
N TYR A 28 7.31 13.38 17.36
CA TYR A 28 7.64 12.02 16.95
C TYR A 28 9.13 11.83 16.67
N VAL A 29 9.73 12.71 15.85
CA VAL A 29 11.16 12.61 15.50
C VAL A 29 12.05 12.84 16.72
N LEU A 30 11.68 13.73 17.63
CA LEU A 30 12.40 13.94 18.88
C LEU A 30 12.30 12.71 19.80
N ALA A 31 11.13 12.11 19.94
CA ALA A 31 10.93 10.90 20.73
C ALA A 31 11.74 9.72 20.16
N TRP A 32 11.69 9.53 18.83
CA TRP A 32 12.52 8.56 18.13
C TRP A 32 14.01 8.83 18.33
N GLY A 33 14.46 10.08 18.19
CA GLY A 33 15.86 10.47 18.36
C GLY A 33 16.36 10.22 19.79
N ALA A 34 15.56 10.58 20.79
CA ALA A 34 15.86 10.29 22.19
C ALA A 34 15.96 8.77 22.43
N TRP A 35 15.00 8.00 21.93
CA TRP A 35 15.04 6.55 22.06
C TRP A 35 16.24 5.92 21.34
N ARG A 36 16.59 6.42 20.15
CA ARG A 36 17.78 5.98 19.40
C ARG A 36 19.06 6.18 20.21
N LEU A 37 19.19 7.30 20.91
CA LEU A 37 20.34 7.58 21.77
C LEU A 37 20.34 6.69 23.02
N LEU A 38 19.21 6.57 23.71
CA LEU A 38 19.07 5.76 24.92
C LEU A 38 19.32 4.27 24.67
N SER A 39 18.81 3.76 23.54
CA SER A 39 18.95 2.35 23.15
C SER A 39 20.30 2.01 22.53
N ALA A 40 21.20 2.98 22.32
CA ALA A 40 22.53 2.74 21.74
C ALA A 40 23.39 1.78 22.58
N LEU A 41 23.15 1.71 23.89
CA LEU A 41 23.82 0.79 24.82
C LEU A 41 23.05 -0.53 25.03
N LEU A 42 21.85 -0.65 24.45
CA LEU A 42 20.99 -1.82 24.60
C LEU A 42 21.14 -2.77 23.40
N PRO A 43 20.81 -4.06 23.55
CA PRO A 43 20.71 -4.97 22.41
C PRO A 43 19.77 -4.40 21.34
N ALA A 44 20.17 -4.51 20.07
CA ALA A 44 19.48 -3.89 18.94
C ALA A 44 17.99 -4.27 18.80
N ARG A 45 17.56 -5.40 19.38
CA ARG A 45 16.14 -5.81 19.45
C ARG A 45 15.28 -4.78 20.18
N PHE A 46 15.77 -4.18 21.27
CA PHE A 46 15.00 -3.20 22.03
C PHE A 46 14.78 -1.92 21.23
N TYR A 47 15.82 -1.47 20.50
CA TYR A 47 15.66 -0.36 19.58
C TYR A 47 14.54 -0.63 18.57
N ARG A 48 14.56 -1.81 17.91
CA ARG A 48 13.59 -2.18 16.88
C ARG A 48 12.16 -2.28 17.39
N GLU A 49 11.95 -2.97 18.51
CA GLU A 49 10.60 -3.14 19.10
C GLU A 49 9.93 -1.79 19.40
N VAL A 50 10.68 -0.88 20.02
CA VAL A 50 10.14 0.44 20.37
C VAL A 50 10.06 1.35 19.14
N ASP A 51 10.98 1.25 18.17
CA ASP A 51 10.87 1.97 16.89
C ASP A 51 9.61 1.55 16.12
N ASP A 52 9.36 0.24 16.00
CA ASP A 52 8.16 -0.31 15.37
C ASP A 52 6.88 0.11 16.13
N ARG A 53 6.94 0.20 17.47
CA ARG A 53 5.82 0.71 18.28
C ARG A 53 5.57 2.20 18.08
N LEU A 54 6.62 3.02 18.06
CA LEU A 54 6.54 4.45 17.79
C LEU A 54 5.97 4.69 16.39
N TYR A 55 6.46 3.96 15.39
CA TYR A 55 5.94 4.00 14.02
C TYR A 55 4.47 3.62 13.98
N THR A 56 4.08 2.53 14.66
CA THR A 56 2.67 2.10 14.74
C THR A 56 1.79 3.18 15.32
N ILE A 57 2.20 3.85 16.40
CA ILE A 57 1.41 4.92 17.04
C ILE A 57 1.26 6.11 16.08
N TYR A 58 2.37 6.56 15.48
CA TYR A 58 2.36 7.70 14.58
C TYR A 58 1.52 7.43 13.32
N GLN A 59 1.72 6.27 12.68
CA GLN A 59 0.93 5.89 11.51
C GLN A 59 -0.53 5.59 11.87
N SER A 60 -0.83 5.04 13.05
CA SER A 60 -2.23 4.86 13.48
C SER A 60 -2.96 6.20 13.59
N MET A 61 -2.28 7.25 14.07
CA MET A 61 -2.83 8.60 14.08
C MET A 61 -3.06 9.14 12.66
N VAL A 62 -2.13 8.91 11.74
CA VAL A 62 -2.32 9.27 10.33
C VAL A 62 -3.53 8.54 9.74
N LEU A 63 -3.60 7.21 9.91
CA LEU A 63 -4.71 6.39 9.44
C LEU A 63 -6.04 6.77 10.07
N PHE A 64 -6.06 7.23 11.32
CA PHE A 64 -7.27 7.76 11.95
C PHE A 64 -7.87 8.89 11.11
N PHE A 65 -7.04 9.85 10.68
CA PHE A 65 -7.52 10.95 9.85
C PHE A 65 -7.96 10.48 8.47
N PHE A 66 -7.20 9.59 7.83
CA PHE A 66 -7.53 9.13 6.48
C PHE A 66 -8.73 8.17 6.42
N GLU A 67 -8.97 7.34 7.43
CA GLU A 67 -10.06 6.35 7.41
C GLU A 67 -11.31 6.80 8.17
N ASN A 68 -11.14 7.43 9.34
CA ASN A 68 -12.25 7.73 10.25
C ASN A 68 -12.72 9.18 10.13
N TYR A 69 -11.79 10.14 10.03
CA TYR A 69 -12.15 11.56 9.92
C TYR A 69 -12.73 11.90 8.55
N THR A 70 -12.13 11.40 7.46
CA THR A 70 -12.66 11.64 6.10
C THR A 70 -13.97 10.90 5.83
N GLY A 71 -14.27 9.84 6.59
CA GLY A 71 -15.39 8.94 6.31
C GLY A 71 -15.22 8.10 5.05
N VAL A 72 -13.99 7.97 4.53
CA VAL A 72 -13.72 7.08 3.39
C VAL A 72 -14.16 5.66 3.71
N GLN A 73 -14.70 4.98 2.70
CA GLN A 73 -15.05 3.58 2.79
C GLN A 73 -14.05 2.76 1.99
N VAL A 74 -13.27 1.96 2.71
CA VAL A 74 -12.36 0.98 2.11
C VAL A 74 -13.15 -0.31 1.94
N ILE A 75 -13.26 -0.80 0.70
CA ILE A 75 -13.87 -2.11 0.44
C ILE A 75 -12.79 -3.05 -0.08
N ILE A 76 -12.67 -4.18 0.58
CA ILE A 76 -11.63 -5.17 0.34
C ILE A 76 -12.30 -6.38 -0.28
N TYR A 77 -11.82 -6.82 -1.44
CA TYR A 77 -12.18 -8.10 -2.03
C TYR A 77 -10.94 -8.97 -2.16
N GLY A 78 -11.13 -10.27 -1.94
CA GLY A 78 -10.07 -11.27 -1.96
C GLY A 78 -9.63 -11.70 -0.56
N ASP A 79 -8.53 -12.44 -0.53
CA ASP A 79 -8.04 -13.07 0.69
C ASP A 79 -7.05 -12.13 1.40
N LEU A 80 -7.50 -11.52 2.50
CA LEU A 80 -6.63 -10.81 3.43
C LEU A 80 -6.53 -11.65 4.71
N PRO A 81 -5.40 -12.34 4.96
CA PRO A 81 -5.26 -13.13 6.16
C PRO A 81 -5.29 -12.21 7.38
N LYS A 82 -5.84 -12.71 8.49
CA LYS A 82 -5.97 -11.93 9.73
C LYS A 82 -4.68 -11.90 10.55
N ASN A 83 -3.81 -12.87 10.31
CA ASN A 83 -2.55 -13.00 11.02
C ASN A 83 -1.49 -12.12 10.37
N LYS A 84 -0.51 -11.75 11.17
CA LYS A 84 0.68 -11.05 10.71
C LYS A 84 1.56 -12.02 9.92
N GLU A 85 1.91 -11.64 8.70
CA GLU A 85 2.77 -12.40 7.78
C GLU A 85 3.95 -11.54 7.31
N ASN A 86 5.04 -12.19 6.93
CA ASN A 86 6.14 -11.59 6.18
C ASN A 86 5.79 -11.58 4.70
N VAL A 87 5.56 -10.40 4.15
CA VAL A 87 5.01 -10.26 2.80
C VAL A 87 5.73 -9.23 1.96
N ILE A 88 5.71 -9.47 0.65
CA ILE A 88 5.92 -8.41 -0.34
C ILE A 88 4.56 -7.98 -0.84
N TYR A 89 4.21 -6.73 -0.60
CA TYR A 89 3.02 -6.08 -1.13
C TYR A 89 3.35 -5.40 -2.46
N LEU A 90 2.72 -5.85 -3.53
CA LEU A 90 2.80 -5.28 -4.86
C LEU A 90 1.50 -4.57 -5.18
N SER A 91 1.57 -3.32 -5.64
CA SER A 91 0.37 -2.58 -6.04
C SER A 91 0.60 -1.67 -7.22
N ASN A 92 -0.47 -1.44 -7.98
CA ASN A 92 -0.51 -0.35 -8.94
C ASN A 92 -0.34 1.00 -8.21
N HIS A 93 0.14 2.03 -8.92
CA HIS A 93 0.42 3.35 -8.34
C HIS A 93 -0.33 4.44 -9.09
N GLN A 94 -1.29 5.09 -8.45
CA GLN A 94 -2.20 6.07 -9.04
C GLN A 94 -2.09 7.45 -8.39
N CYS A 95 -1.87 7.54 -7.07
CA CYS A 95 -1.78 8.84 -6.39
C CYS A 95 -0.88 8.80 -5.15
N THR A 96 -0.74 9.95 -4.47
CA THR A 96 0.04 10.03 -3.23
C THR A 96 -0.60 9.25 -2.07
N VAL A 97 -1.88 8.86 -2.17
CA VAL A 97 -2.59 8.17 -1.08
C VAL A 97 -2.35 6.65 -1.11
N ASP A 98 -1.72 6.09 -2.14
CA ASP A 98 -1.58 4.63 -2.26
C ASP A 98 -0.82 3.97 -1.10
N TRP A 99 0.15 4.67 -0.50
CA TRP A 99 0.86 4.17 0.69
C TRP A 99 -0.04 4.12 1.93
N ILE A 100 -0.99 5.06 2.06
CA ILE A 100 -2.00 5.03 3.12
C ILE A 100 -2.88 3.78 2.96
N ILE A 101 -3.23 3.41 1.72
CA ILE A 101 -4.02 2.20 1.46
C ILE A 101 -3.25 0.93 1.85
N ALA A 102 -1.93 0.89 1.57
CA ALA A 102 -1.08 -0.21 2.03
C ALA A 102 -1.04 -0.30 3.56
N ASP A 103 -0.89 0.84 4.25
CA ASP A 103 -0.89 0.91 5.72
C ASP A 103 -2.25 0.53 6.33
N MET A 104 -3.37 0.88 5.68
CA MET A 104 -4.72 0.44 6.06
C MET A 104 -4.86 -1.08 6.02
N LEU A 105 -4.20 -1.76 5.09
CA LEU A 105 -4.19 -3.23 5.05
C LEU A 105 -3.25 -3.79 6.11
N ALA A 106 -2.06 -3.22 6.25
CA ALA A 106 -1.08 -3.67 7.24
C ALA A 106 -1.59 -3.55 8.69
N ILE A 107 -2.30 -2.47 9.06
CA ILE A 107 -2.85 -2.33 10.42
C ILE A 107 -3.90 -3.41 10.74
N ARG A 108 -4.67 -3.87 9.75
CA ARG A 108 -5.67 -4.95 9.91
C ARG A 108 -5.04 -6.32 10.18
N GLN A 109 -3.74 -6.45 9.95
CA GLN A 109 -2.93 -7.64 10.19
C GLN A 109 -1.92 -7.45 11.34
N ASN A 110 -2.04 -6.36 12.10
CA ASN A 110 -1.07 -5.97 13.13
C ASN A 110 0.38 -5.85 12.60
N ALA A 111 0.53 -5.46 11.33
CA ALA A 111 1.81 -5.36 10.63
C ALA A 111 2.31 -3.92 10.46
N LEU A 112 1.57 -2.91 10.96
CA LEU A 112 1.85 -1.49 10.69
C LEU A 112 3.27 -1.05 11.08
N GLY A 113 3.76 -1.44 12.25
CA GLY A 113 5.14 -1.16 12.70
C GLY A 113 6.24 -1.76 11.82
N HIS A 114 5.89 -2.78 11.03
CA HIS A 114 6.80 -3.58 10.23
C HIS A 114 6.73 -3.25 8.75
N VAL A 115 5.98 -2.20 8.38
CA VAL A 115 5.89 -1.74 7.00
C VAL A 115 7.22 -1.13 6.58
N ARG A 116 7.73 -1.57 5.43
CA ARG A 116 8.96 -1.08 4.81
C ARG A 116 8.63 -0.69 3.38
N TYR A 117 9.25 0.38 2.88
CA TYR A 117 8.94 0.90 1.56
C TYR A 117 10.15 0.89 0.63
N VAL A 118 9.92 0.52 -0.63
CA VAL A 118 10.82 0.89 -1.73
C VAL A 118 10.47 2.31 -2.19
N LEU A 119 11.33 3.27 -1.83
CA LEU A 119 11.09 4.70 -1.94
C LEU A 119 11.88 5.31 -3.10
N LYS A 120 11.36 6.38 -3.69
CA LYS A 120 12.14 7.22 -4.62
C LYS A 120 13.28 7.92 -3.87
N ASP A 121 14.50 7.91 -4.40
CA ASP A 121 15.70 8.53 -3.78
C ASP A 121 15.49 10.00 -3.36
N GLY A 122 14.69 10.76 -4.11
CA GLY A 122 14.37 12.15 -3.74
C GLY A 122 13.64 12.30 -2.41
N LEU A 123 12.94 11.26 -1.92
CA LEU A 123 12.20 11.30 -0.65
C LEU A 123 13.12 11.32 0.59
N LYS A 124 14.42 11.05 0.43
CA LYS A 124 15.40 11.21 1.53
C LYS A 124 15.57 12.66 1.98
N TRP A 125 15.18 13.61 1.14
CA TRP A 125 15.26 15.04 1.41
C TRP A 125 13.98 15.61 2.03
N LEU A 126 12.98 14.76 2.28
CA LEU A 126 11.78 15.19 2.99
C LEU A 126 12.19 15.60 4.41
N PRO A 127 11.97 16.85 4.84
CA PRO A 127 12.33 17.28 6.19
C PRO A 127 11.70 16.37 7.24
N LEU A 128 12.43 16.11 8.33
CA LEU A 128 12.05 15.22 9.44
C LEU A 128 12.00 13.72 9.09
N TYR A 129 11.43 13.34 7.95
CA TYR A 129 11.14 11.93 7.64
C TYR A 129 12.19 11.22 6.79
N GLY A 130 12.88 11.95 5.91
CA GLY A 130 13.73 11.34 4.89
C GLY A 130 14.86 10.48 5.49
N TRP A 131 15.47 10.93 6.58
CA TRP A 131 16.47 10.12 7.29
C TRP A 131 15.83 8.98 8.08
N TYR A 132 14.71 9.26 8.74
CA TYR A 132 13.96 8.29 9.53
C TYR A 132 13.55 7.06 8.71
N PHE A 133 12.97 7.26 7.52
CA PHE A 133 12.56 6.15 6.67
C PHE A 133 13.72 5.24 6.25
N SER A 134 14.94 5.76 6.09
CA SER A 134 16.12 4.93 5.87
C SER A 134 16.44 4.05 7.08
N GLN A 135 16.38 4.63 8.28
CA GLN A 135 16.65 3.92 9.54
C GLN A 135 15.58 2.88 9.85
N HIS A 136 14.32 3.21 9.56
CA HIS A 136 13.17 2.30 9.66
C HIS A 136 13.12 1.27 8.51
N GLY A 137 14.25 1.01 7.82
CA GLY A 137 14.39 -0.08 6.85
C GLY A 137 13.88 0.22 5.42
N GLY A 138 13.61 1.47 5.09
CA GLY A 138 13.29 1.90 3.73
C GLY A 138 14.46 1.74 2.75
N VAL A 139 14.13 1.35 1.52
CA VAL A 139 15.09 1.16 0.43
C VAL A 139 14.91 2.24 -0.62
N TYR A 140 15.91 3.09 -0.81
CA TYR A 140 15.85 4.18 -1.78
C TYR A 140 16.30 3.74 -3.17
N VAL A 141 15.53 4.12 -4.19
CA VAL A 141 15.75 3.77 -5.59
C VAL A 141 15.75 5.02 -6.46
N LYS A 142 16.77 5.12 -7.31
CA LYS A 142 16.88 6.15 -8.35
C LYS A 142 16.21 5.67 -9.63
N ARG A 143 15.45 6.54 -10.30
CA ARG A 143 14.75 6.23 -11.55
C ARG A 143 15.66 6.25 -12.79
N SER A 144 16.69 7.10 -12.77
CA SER A 144 17.60 7.34 -13.91
C SER A 144 18.97 6.66 -13.77
N ALA A 145 19.36 6.28 -12.55
CA ALA A 145 20.62 5.60 -12.30
C ALA A 145 20.43 4.08 -12.28
N LYS A 146 21.51 3.34 -12.53
CA LYS A 146 21.52 1.89 -12.38
C LYS A 146 21.04 1.53 -10.97
N PHE A 147 19.97 0.74 -10.90
CA PHE A 147 19.42 0.25 -9.64
C PHE A 147 20.51 -0.46 -8.84
N ASN A 148 20.68 -0.05 -7.57
CA ASN A 148 21.72 -0.60 -6.70
C ASN A 148 21.21 -1.88 -6.02
N GLU A 149 21.29 -2.98 -6.75
CA GLU A 149 20.84 -4.29 -6.27
C GLU A 149 21.56 -4.71 -5.00
N LYS A 150 22.88 -4.44 -4.90
CA LYS A 150 23.71 -4.82 -3.76
C LYS A 150 23.20 -4.18 -2.46
N GLU A 151 22.94 -2.88 -2.47
CA GLU A 151 22.46 -2.15 -1.30
C GLU A 151 21.08 -2.66 -0.84
N MET A 152 20.15 -2.90 -1.78
CA MET A 152 18.85 -3.47 -1.44
C MET A 152 19.00 -4.86 -0.82
N ARG A 153 19.82 -5.74 -1.42
CA ARG A 153 20.08 -7.08 -0.88
C ARG A 153 20.67 -7.04 0.51
N GLU A 154 21.64 -6.16 0.75
CA GLU A 154 22.27 -6.00 2.07
C GLU A 154 21.28 -5.51 3.12
N LYS A 155 20.44 -4.52 2.80
CA LYS A 155 19.38 -4.03 3.68
C LYS A 155 18.38 -5.14 4.03
N LEU A 156 17.86 -5.85 3.04
CA LEU A 156 16.88 -6.93 3.26
C LEU A 156 17.48 -8.08 4.07
N ARG A 157 18.70 -8.52 3.74
CA ARG A 157 19.41 -9.55 4.51
C ARG A 157 19.66 -9.14 5.95
N THR A 158 19.94 -7.86 6.20
CA THR A 158 20.13 -7.34 7.56
C THR A 158 18.84 -7.44 8.37
N GLN A 159 17.69 -7.13 7.76
CA GLN A 159 16.39 -7.27 8.42
C GLN A 159 16.04 -8.75 8.68
N MET A 160 16.29 -9.63 7.70
CA MET A 160 16.07 -11.08 7.85
C MET A 160 16.94 -11.68 8.96
N LYS A 161 18.23 -11.34 9.00
CA LYS A 161 19.15 -11.79 10.07
C LYS A 161 18.75 -11.28 11.45
N ALA A 162 18.05 -10.14 11.50
CA ALA A 162 17.54 -9.58 12.74
C ALA A 162 16.17 -10.14 13.14
N GLU A 163 15.62 -11.09 12.35
CA GLU A 163 14.29 -11.68 12.50
C GLU A 163 13.18 -10.62 12.58
N THR A 164 13.40 -9.47 11.96
CA THR A 164 12.41 -8.39 11.90
C THR A 164 11.30 -8.82 10.95
N SER A 165 10.05 -8.85 11.41
CA SER A 165 8.94 -9.07 10.48
C SER A 165 8.91 -7.98 9.40
N MET A 166 8.48 -8.31 8.18
CA MET A 166 8.52 -7.35 7.08
C MET A 166 7.23 -7.36 6.26
N TYR A 167 6.63 -6.17 6.14
CA TYR A 167 5.57 -5.87 5.18
C TYR A 167 6.16 -4.93 4.12
N LEU A 168 6.84 -5.48 3.11
CA LEU A 168 7.60 -4.70 2.13
C LEU A 168 6.70 -4.23 0.99
N VAL A 169 6.42 -2.94 0.95
CA VAL A 169 5.59 -2.29 -0.07
C VAL A 169 6.44 -1.88 -1.27
N ILE A 170 6.06 -2.37 -2.44
CA ILE A 170 6.66 -2.06 -3.73
C ILE A 170 5.55 -1.63 -4.71
N PHE A 171 5.74 -0.47 -5.31
CA PHE A 171 4.94 0.00 -6.44
C PHE A 171 5.73 -0.26 -7.73
N PRO A 172 5.61 -1.44 -8.37
CA PRO A 172 6.51 -1.84 -9.45
C PRO A 172 6.36 -0.97 -10.70
N GLU A 173 5.28 -0.21 -10.87
CA GLU A 173 5.16 0.81 -11.92
C GLU A 173 6.28 1.86 -11.87
N GLY A 174 6.88 2.10 -10.69
CA GLY A 174 7.99 3.02 -10.46
C GLY A 174 7.63 4.51 -10.61
N THR A 175 6.39 4.81 -10.99
CA THR A 175 5.81 6.15 -11.08
C THR A 175 4.29 6.02 -11.05
N ARG A 176 3.59 7.11 -10.74
CA ARG A 176 2.12 7.13 -10.73
C ARG A 176 1.58 7.16 -12.16
N TYR A 177 0.54 6.37 -12.42
CA TYR A 177 -0.31 6.52 -13.58
C TYR A 177 -1.05 7.86 -13.52
N ASN A 178 -0.87 8.71 -14.55
CA ASN A 178 -1.50 10.02 -14.61
C ASN A 178 -2.09 10.29 -16.01
N PRO A 179 -3.43 10.31 -16.17
CA PRO A 179 -4.09 10.65 -17.43
C PRO A 179 -3.77 12.04 -17.98
N GLU A 180 -3.46 13.00 -17.10
CA GLU A 180 -3.14 14.39 -17.49
C GLU A 180 -1.72 14.54 -18.03
N ILE A 181 -0.89 13.48 -17.92
CA ILE A 181 0.46 13.45 -18.47
C ILE A 181 0.56 12.27 -19.46
N PRO A 182 0.01 12.40 -20.68
CA PRO A 182 -0.02 11.32 -21.68
C PRO A 182 1.35 10.73 -21.97
N LYS A 183 2.42 11.54 -21.87
CA LYS A 183 3.79 11.11 -22.05
C LYS A 183 4.18 9.93 -21.14
N VAL A 184 3.78 9.95 -19.86
CA VAL A 184 4.12 8.87 -18.92
C VAL A 184 3.48 7.54 -19.34
N ILE A 185 2.26 7.60 -19.86
CA ILE A 185 1.54 6.43 -20.36
C ILE A 185 2.19 5.95 -21.66
N ALA A 186 2.45 6.84 -22.61
CA ALA A 186 3.11 6.52 -23.87
C ALA A 186 4.50 5.88 -23.66
N ASP A 187 5.34 6.46 -22.80
CA ASP A 187 6.66 5.92 -22.46
C ASP A 187 6.56 4.49 -21.87
N SER A 188 5.50 4.23 -21.09
CA SER A 188 5.24 2.90 -20.55
C SER A 188 4.79 1.89 -21.61
N GLN A 189 3.97 2.33 -22.57
CA GLN A 189 3.47 1.49 -23.66
C GLN A 189 4.60 1.15 -24.65
N LEU A 190 5.44 2.14 -24.99
CA LEU A 190 6.63 1.94 -25.81
C LEU A 190 7.61 0.95 -25.15
N PHE A 191 7.77 1.02 -23.83
CA PHE A 191 8.55 0.02 -23.10
C PHE A 191 7.92 -1.37 -23.18
N ALA A 192 6.60 -1.49 -23.01
CA ALA A 192 5.92 -2.78 -23.13
C ALA A 192 6.11 -3.39 -24.52
N GLU A 193 5.93 -2.59 -25.57
CA GLU A 193 6.12 -3.02 -26.96
C GLU A 193 7.56 -3.47 -27.21
N LYS A 194 8.56 -2.68 -26.76
CA LYS A 194 9.97 -3.02 -26.90
C LYS A 194 10.33 -4.34 -26.22
N GLU A 195 9.75 -4.62 -25.04
CA GLU A 195 10.01 -5.85 -24.28
C GLU A 195 9.06 -7.00 -24.69
N GLY A 196 8.20 -6.82 -25.68
CA GLY A 196 7.23 -7.83 -26.12
C GLY A 196 6.13 -8.15 -25.11
N LEU A 197 5.85 -7.22 -24.20
CA LEU A 197 4.84 -7.33 -23.14
C LEU A 197 3.48 -6.80 -23.62
N ALA A 198 2.41 -7.26 -22.99
CA ALA A 198 1.06 -6.75 -23.24
C ALA A 198 0.98 -5.25 -22.90
N ILE A 199 0.45 -4.46 -23.84
CA ILE A 199 0.27 -3.02 -23.66
C ILE A 199 -0.93 -2.78 -22.72
N LEU A 200 -0.65 -2.22 -21.54
CA LEU A 200 -1.65 -1.95 -20.51
C LEU A 200 -2.33 -0.57 -20.72
N LYS A 201 -3.61 -0.49 -20.34
CA LYS A 201 -4.44 0.72 -20.56
C LYS A 201 -4.71 1.55 -19.30
N HIS A 202 -4.84 0.90 -18.15
CA HIS A 202 -5.29 1.53 -16.89
C HIS A 202 -4.25 1.56 -15.78
N VAL A 203 -3.10 0.93 -16.03
CA VAL A 203 -1.93 0.85 -15.17
C VAL A 203 -0.69 0.95 -16.05
N LEU A 204 0.44 1.35 -15.49
CA LEU A 204 1.71 1.33 -16.20
C LEU A 204 2.34 -0.07 -16.15
N THR A 205 3.24 -0.32 -17.07
CA THR A 205 3.96 -1.59 -17.19
C THR A 205 4.97 -1.72 -16.05
N PRO A 206 4.89 -2.76 -15.22
CA PRO A 206 5.81 -2.98 -14.10
C PRO A 206 7.29 -2.98 -14.50
N ARG A 207 8.13 -2.36 -13.68
CA ARG A 207 9.60 -2.40 -13.75
C ARG A 207 10.10 -3.38 -12.69
N VAL A 208 10.33 -4.63 -13.10
CA VAL A 208 10.46 -5.78 -12.19
C VAL A 208 11.76 -5.88 -11.40
N LYS A 209 12.78 -5.04 -11.64
CA LYS A 209 14.12 -5.23 -11.04
C LYS A 209 14.10 -5.22 -9.50
N ALA A 210 13.46 -4.23 -8.89
CA ALA A 210 13.39 -4.13 -7.43
C ALA A 210 12.54 -5.27 -6.84
N THR A 211 11.41 -5.59 -7.48
CA THR A 211 10.55 -6.72 -7.11
C THR A 211 11.30 -8.05 -7.18
N HIS A 212 12.05 -8.30 -8.26
CA HIS A 212 12.83 -9.51 -8.45
C HIS A 212 13.91 -9.64 -7.38
N VAL A 213 14.67 -8.57 -7.10
CA VAL A 213 15.68 -8.57 -6.03
C VAL A 213 15.05 -8.81 -4.66
N ALA A 214 13.88 -8.22 -4.37
CA ALA A 214 13.17 -8.45 -3.13
C ALA A 214 12.78 -9.93 -2.96
N ILE A 215 12.08 -10.49 -3.94
CA ILE A 215 11.61 -11.88 -3.92
C ILE A 215 12.79 -12.84 -3.83
N ASP A 216 13.80 -12.69 -4.70
CA ASP A 216 14.97 -13.57 -4.71
C ASP A 216 15.74 -13.54 -3.38
N THR A 217 15.80 -12.37 -2.72
CA THR A 217 16.51 -12.23 -1.44
C THR A 217 15.70 -12.77 -0.26
N MET A 218 14.38 -12.59 -0.28
CA MET A 218 13.49 -12.90 0.84
C MET A 218 12.73 -14.22 0.68
N LYS A 219 12.93 -14.98 -0.41
CA LYS A 219 12.13 -16.18 -0.74
C LYS A 219 11.96 -17.19 0.40
N ASP A 220 12.96 -17.37 1.26
CA ASP A 220 12.95 -18.32 2.38
C ASP A 220 12.42 -17.69 3.69
N TYR A 221 12.04 -16.41 3.64
CA TYR A 221 11.55 -15.60 4.76
C TYR A 221 10.12 -15.09 4.56
N LEU A 222 9.59 -15.19 3.33
CA LEU A 222 8.25 -14.74 2.98
C LEU A 222 7.22 -15.84 3.23
N ASP A 223 6.11 -15.44 3.84
CA ASP A 223 4.91 -16.26 3.92
C ASP A 223 4.07 -16.12 2.64
N ALA A 224 4.02 -14.90 2.07
CA ALA A 224 3.24 -14.61 0.87
C ALA A 224 3.76 -13.42 0.04
N VAL A 225 3.27 -13.33 -1.20
CA VAL A 225 3.37 -12.12 -2.04
C VAL A 225 1.95 -11.66 -2.33
N TYR A 226 1.62 -10.44 -1.91
CA TYR A 226 0.31 -9.86 -2.15
C TYR A 226 0.35 -9.06 -3.45
N ASP A 227 -0.46 -9.46 -4.42
CA ASP A 227 -0.79 -8.64 -5.59
C ASP A 227 -2.07 -7.86 -5.27
N VAL A 228 -1.99 -6.54 -5.24
CA VAL A 228 -3.08 -5.68 -4.77
C VAL A 228 -3.37 -4.61 -5.81
N THR A 229 -4.59 -4.66 -6.36
CA THR A 229 -5.07 -3.57 -7.21
C THR A 229 -5.92 -2.59 -6.40
N VAL A 230 -5.47 -1.33 -6.33
CA VAL A 230 -6.18 -0.19 -5.76
C VAL A 230 -6.92 0.58 -6.85
N ALA A 231 -8.22 0.82 -6.64
CA ALA A 231 -9.05 1.58 -7.55
C ALA A 231 -9.90 2.62 -6.80
N TYR A 232 -9.70 3.91 -7.10
CA TYR A 232 -10.46 5.00 -6.49
C TYR A 232 -11.79 5.26 -7.19
N GLU A 233 -12.87 5.45 -6.41
CA GLU A 233 -14.18 5.85 -6.91
C GLU A 233 -14.08 7.16 -7.72
N GLY A 234 -14.85 7.29 -8.81
CA GLY A 234 -14.91 8.54 -9.60
C GLY A 234 -13.69 8.79 -10.49
N THR A 235 -12.79 7.81 -10.65
CA THR A 235 -11.63 7.88 -11.56
C THR A 235 -11.92 7.38 -12.98
N VAL A 236 -13.19 7.12 -13.29
CA VAL A 236 -13.69 6.76 -14.62
C VAL A 236 -14.91 7.62 -14.90
N ASP A 237 -15.00 8.20 -16.10
CA ASP A 237 -16.16 8.98 -16.52
C ASP A 237 -17.26 8.11 -17.17
N HIS A 238 -18.37 8.75 -17.57
CA HIS A 238 -19.49 8.08 -18.22
C HIS A 238 -19.15 7.49 -19.60
N LYS A 239 -18.02 7.91 -20.20
CA LYS A 239 -17.49 7.39 -21.47
C LYS A 239 -16.43 6.31 -21.25
N GLY A 240 -16.19 5.90 -20.01
CA GLY A 240 -15.16 4.91 -19.66
C GLY A 240 -13.73 5.46 -19.67
N GLN A 241 -13.52 6.78 -19.80
CA GLN A 241 -12.20 7.39 -19.80
C GLN A 241 -11.66 7.57 -18.39
N ARG A 242 -10.35 7.35 -18.21
CA ARG A 242 -9.68 7.50 -16.92
C ARG A 242 -9.51 8.97 -16.55
N LYS A 243 -9.92 9.29 -15.32
CA LYS A 243 -9.69 10.57 -14.64
C LYS A 243 -8.58 10.44 -13.60
N LEU A 244 -8.08 11.58 -13.16
CA LEU A 244 -7.07 11.66 -12.11
C LEU A 244 -7.58 11.01 -10.81
N ALA A 245 -6.72 10.21 -10.19
CA ALA A 245 -6.93 9.71 -8.84
C ALA A 245 -6.92 10.87 -7.82
N PRO A 246 -7.60 10.75 -6.67
CA PRO A 246 -7.70 11.84 -5.72
C PRO A 246 -6.30 12.29 -5.25
N SER A 247 -6.11 13.61 -5.18
CA SER A 247 -4.96 14.19 -4.47
C SER A 247 -5.09 13.95 -2.97
N MET A 248 -4.02 14.18 -2.21
CA MET A 248 -4.03 14.01 -0.75
C MET A 248 -5.05 14.95 -0.07
N THR A 249 -5.18 16.19 -0.58
CA THR A 249 -6.22 17.13 -0.11
C THR A 249 -7.61 16.71 -0.60
N GLY A 250 -7.73 16.31 -1.87
CA GLY A 250 -9.00 15.83 -2.44
C GLY A 250 -9.56 14.59 -1.73
N PHE A 251 -8.69 13.75 -1.16
CA PHE A 251 -9.08 12.61 -0.34
C PHE A 251 -9.75 13.03 0.97
N HIS A 252 -9.32 14.15 1.57
CA HIS A 252 -9.92 14.70 2.81
C HIS A 252 -11.19 15.52 2.57
N CYS A 253 -11.34 16.08 1.37
CA CYS A 253 -12.44 16.99 1.04
C CYS A 253 -13.64 16.31 0.35
N ARG A 254 -13.62 14.99 0.11
CA ARG A 254 -14.72 14.31 -0.58
C ARG A 254 -16.02 14.27 0.23
N GLU A 255 -17.13 14.57 -0.45
CA GLU A 255 -18.49 14.51 0.08
C GLU A 255 -18.92 13.08 0.40
N LYS A 256 -18.90 12.69 1.68
CA LYS A 256 -19.90 11.76 2.27
C LYS A 256 -20.13 12.15 3.74
N LEU A 257 -21.03 13.11 3.97
CA LEU A 257 -21.36 13.62 5.31
C LEU A 257 -22.09 12.61 6.22
N SER A 258 -22.75 11.58 5.68
CA SER A 258 -23.58 10.72 6.51
C SER A 258 -22.82 9.63 7.27
N ALA A 259 -21.62 9.24 6.82
CA ALA A 259 -20.92 8.07 7.37
C ALA A 259 -19.65 8.38 8.19
N GLY A 260 -19.09 9.60 8.08
CA GLY A 260 -17.88 9.99 8.81
C GLY A 260 -18.14 10.35 10.27
N SER A 261 -19.24 11.07 10.56
CA SER A 261 -19.58 11.52 11.92
C SER A 261 -19.86 10.35 12.87
N ALA A 262 -20.50 9.28 12.38
CA ALA A 262 -20.81 8.09 13.18
C ALA A 262 -19.57 7.23 13.51
N ARG A 263 -18.50 7.30 12.70
CA ARG A 263 -17.25 6.55 12.92
C ARG A 263 -16.21 7.33 13.72
N PHE A 264 -16.24 8.66 13.64
CA PHE A 264 -15.22 9.52 14.24
C PHE A 264 -15.12 9.38 15.76
N LEU A 265 -16.22 9.56 16.50
CA LEU A 265 -16.18 9.58 17.97
C LEU A 265 -15.80 8.20 18.57
N PRO A 266 -16.38 7.06 18.14
CA PRO A 266 -15.95 5.75 18.61
C PRO A 266 -14.49 5.45 18.29
N ALA A 267 -14.02 5.78 17.08
CA ALA A 267 -12.63 5.57 16.68
C ALA A 267 -11.66 6.46 17.47
N LEU A 268 -12.05 7.70 17.79
CA LEU A 268 -11.24 8.62 18.58
C LEU A 268 -11.06 8.10 20.01
N LEU A 269 -12.14 7.62 20.63
CA LEU A 269 -12.10 7.04 21.97
C LEU A 269 -11.26 5.75 22.01
N ALA A 270 -11.43 4.87 21.00
CA ALA A 270 -10.62 3.65 20.88
C ALA A 270 -9.13 3.97 20.69
N TRP A 271 -8.81 4.95 19.85
CA TRP A 271 -7.43 5.40 19.65
C TRP A 271 -6.84 6.00 20.93
N ALA A 272 -7.59 6.85 21.64
CA ALA A 272 -7.15 7.44 22.91
C ALA A 272 -6.89 6.38 23.99
N ALA A 273 -7.68 5.29 24.02
CA ALA A 273 -7.54 4.22 25.01
C ALA A 273 -6.39 3.25 24.72
N HIS A 274 -6.11 2.95 23.45
CA HIS A 274 -5.20 1.86 23.06
C HIS A 274 -3.99 2.29 22.22
N GLY A 275 -3.92 3.55 21.81
CA GLY A 275 -2.88 4.09 20.94
C GLY A 275 -2.88 3.52 19.53
N VAL A 276 -3.95 2.81 19.15
CA VAL A 276 -4.14 2.16 17.84
C VAL A 276 -5.61 2.31 17.46
N VAL A 277 -5.87 2.62 16.18
CA VAL A 277 -7.23 2.60 15.65
C VAL A 277 -7.61 1.14 15.44
N ALA A 278 -8.54 0.63 16.25
CA ALA A 278 -9.23 -0.61 15.89
C ALA A 278 -10.09 -0.32 14.66
N ALA A 279 -9.63 -0.71 13.46
CA ALA A 279 -10.44 -0.57 12.25
C ALA A 279 -11.67 -1.49 12.39
N PRO A 280 -12.92 -0.97 12.37
CA PRO A 280 -14.10 -1.82 12.30
C PRO A 280 -14.08 -2.53 10.94
N GLY A 281 -13.74 -3.81 10.94
CA GLY A 281 -13.64 -4.62 9.74
C GLY A 281 -15.01 -4.92 9.16
N TRP A 282 -15.44 -4.15 8.16
CA TRP A 282 -16.45 -4.65 7.21
C TRP A 282 -15.72 -5.40 6.09
N VAL A 283 -15.31 -6.63 6.40
CA VAL A 283 -15.08 -7.65 5.35
C VAL A 283 -16.47 -8.13 4.97
N LEU A 284 -17.03 -7.62 3.88
CA LEU A 284 -18.28 -8.18 3.37
C LEU A 284 -18.04 -9.64 2.97
N PRO A 285 -18.93 -10.59 3.33
CA PRO A 285 -18.88 -11.93 2.78
C PRO A 285 -18.89 -11.86 1.25
N GLN A 286 -18.19 -12.79 0.60
CA GLN A 286 -18.16 -12.94 -0.86
C GLN A 286 -19.59 -12.94 -1.41
N CYS A 287 -20.04 -11.82 -1.98
CA CYS A 287 -21.31 -11.73 -2.68
C CYS A 287 -21.05 -11.74 -4.19
N TRP A 288 -21.25 -12.91 -4.79
CA TRP A 288 -21.65 -12.99 -6.19
C TRP A 288 -23.04 -12.35 -6.32
N GLY A 289 -23.18 -11.36 -7.21
CA GLY A 289 -24.47 -10.94 -7.73
C GLY A 289 -24.95 -9.53 -7.32
N ALA A 290 -25.35 -8.79 -8.36
CA ALA A 290 -26.20 -7.60 -8.39
C ALA A 290 -25.64 -6.29 -7.81
N GLY A 291 -25.62 -5.28 -8.69
CA GLY A 291 -24.97 -4.00 -8.49
C GLY A 291 -25.57 -3.13 -7.39
N PHE A 292 -24.70 -2.37 -6.73
CA PHE A 292 -25.05 -1.14 -6.02
C PHE A 292 -23.78 -0.29 -5.84
N TRP A 293 -23.92 1.00 -6.12
CA TRP A 293 -22.87 1.99 -6.36
C TRP A 293 -22.06 2.38 -5.12
N GLY A 294 -20.78 2.68 -5.35
CA GLY A 294 -19.92 3.43 -4.43
C GLY A 294 -18.93 2.58 -3.64
N ARG A 295 -17.85 2.12 -4.27
CA ARG A 295 -16.83 1.28 -3.63
C ARG A 295 -15.42 1.52 -4.16
N LEU A 296 -14.44 1.68 -3.26
CA LEU A 296 -13.02 1.43 -3.55
C LEU A 296 -12.90 -0.09 -3.69
N CYS A 297 -12.72 -0.64 -4.89
CA CYS A 297 -12.47 -2.07 -5.05
C CYS A 297 -10.98 -2.33 -4.86
N LEU A 298 -10.62 -2.98 -3.75
CA LEU A 298 -9.37 -3.73 -3.70
C LEU A 298 -9.59 -5.06 -4.43
N LEU A 299 -8.86 -5.33 -5.51
CA LEU A 299 -8.99 -6.58 -6.28
C LEU A 299 -7.78 -7.50 -6.06
N SER A 300 -8.08 -8.66 -5.46
CA SER A 300 -7.45 -9.98 -5.60
C SER A 300 -5.97 -10.13 -5.21
N ALA A 301 -5.72 -10.45 -3.94
CA ALA A 301 -4.52 -11.19 -3.55
C ALA A 301 -4.57 -12.61 -4.14
N ALA A 302 -3.76 -12.88 -5.16
CA ALA A 302 -3.47 -14.24 -5.57
C ALA A 302 -2.32 -14.77 -4.70
N ASN A 303 -2.60 -15.75 -3.85
CA ASN A 303 -1.55 -16.50 -3.13
C ASN A 303 -0.68 -17.25 -4.15
N LEU A 304 0.51 -16.72 -4.45
CA LEU A 304 1.59 -17.51 -5.05
C LEU A 304 2.24 -18.34 -3.94
N ALA A 305 1.57 -19.43 -3.53
CA ALA A 305 2.20 -20.44 -2.70
C ALA A 305 3.29 -21.12 -3.52
N PHE A 306 4.54 -21.05 -3.08
CA PHE A 306 5.62 -21.86 -3.64
C PHE A 306 5.40 -23.32 -3.21
N PRO A 307 5.14 -24.27 -4.13
CA PRO A 307 5.01 -25.67 -3.74
C PRO A 307 6.37 -26.23 -3.27
N PRO A 308 6.38 -27.25 -2.40
CA PRO A 308 7.61 -27.89 -1.96
C PRO A 308 8.36 -28.50 -3.15
N GLN A 309 9.69 -28.41 -3.06
CA GLN A 309 10.65 -28.77 -4.09
C GLN A 309 10.51 -30.24 -4.52
N HIS A 310 10.22 -30.47 -5.80
CA HIS A 310 10.61 -31.69 -6.51
C HIS A 310 11.31 -31.29 -7.83
N PRO A 311 12.45 -31.90 -8.17
CA PRO A 311 13.23 -31.51 -9.34
C PRO A 311 12.66 -32.21 -10.58
N GLY A 312 12.07 -31.44 -11.50
CA GLY A 312 11.71 -31.96 -12.82
C GLY A 312 10.65 -31.13 -13.53
N LEU A 313 10.97 -30.74 -14.77
CA LEU A 313 10.09 -30.16 -15.78
C LEU A 313 9.88 -28.64 -15.71
N CYS A 314 10.91 -27.95 -16.22
CA CYS A 314 10.79 -26.65 -16.84
C CYS A 314 9.97 -26.77 -18.14
N GLY A 315 8.93 -25.94 -18.32
CA GLY A 315 8.31 -25.77 -19.63
C GLY A 315 6.89 -25.21 -19.66
N LYS A 316 6.79 -23.94 -20.06
CA LYS A 316 5.72 -23.33 -20.88
C LYS A 316 4.26 -23.38 -20.36
N GLN A 317 3.74 -22.21 -19.99
CA GLN A 317 2.48 -21.61 -20.51
C GLN A 317 1.84 -20.69 -19.45
N CYS A 318 2.07 -19.38 -19.56
CA CYS A 318 1.17 -18.37 -19.00
C CYS A 318 1.08 -17.24 -20.03
N LEU A 319 0.05 -17.28 -20.88
CA LEU A 319 -0.58 -16.14 -21.56
C LEU A 319 -1.53 -16.69 -22.64
N ASN A 320 -2.82 -16.84 -22.32
CA ASN A 320 -3.88 -16.61 -23.32
C ASN A 320 -5.25 -16.37 -22.64
N PRO A 321 -5.83 -15.16 -22.71
CA PRO A 321 -7.20 -14.92 -22.29
C PRO A 321 -8.07 -14.66 -23.53
N ARG A 322 -8.68 -15.69 -24.13
CA ARG A 322 -9.81 -15.52 -25.06
C ARG A 322 -10.77 -16.70 -25.02
N HIS A 323 -12.03 -16.36 -24.81
CA HIS A 323 -13.25 -17.13 -25.07
C HIS A 323 -13.38 -18.50 -24.39
N HIS A 324 -14.36 -18.63 -23.49
CA HIS A 324 -15.59 -19.40 -23.73
C HIS A 324 -16.43 -19.49 -22.45
N THR A 325 -17.66 -19.00 -22.54
CA THR A 325 -18.79 -19.52 -21.78
C THR A 325 -18.93 -21.02 -22.10
N GLY A 326 -18.79 -21.89 -21.11
CA GLY A 326 -18.95 -23.32 -21.30
C GLY A 326 -18.94 -24.08 -19.98
N ARG A 327 -20.11 -24.59 -19.59
CA ARG A 327 -20.26 -25.61 -18.54
C ARG A 327 -19.27 -26.76 -18.81
N ALA A 328 -18.38 -27.05 -17.87
CA ALA A 328 -17.65 -28.33 -17.85
C ALA A 328 -18.39 -29.30 -16.92
N ARG A 329 -18.98 -30.31 -17.54
CA ARG A 329 -19.66 -31.46 -16.96
C ARG A 329 -18.61 -32.41 -16.38
N VAL A 330 -18.80 -32.85 -15.14
CA VAL A 330 -18.04 -33.94 -14.53
C VAL A 330 -18.30 -35.22 -15.33
N LEU A 331 -17.25 -35.81 -15.89
CA LEU A 331 -17.25 -37.20 -16.35
C LEU A 331 -16.19 -37.95 -15.55
N GLY A 332 -16.66 -38.73 -14.59
CA GLY A 332 -15.89 -39.82 -14.02
C GLY A 332 -15.75 -40.95 -15.02
N GLY A 333 -14.62 -41.66 -14.96
CA GLY A 333 -14.38 -42.86 -15.74
C GLY A 333 -13.13 -43.55 -15.24
N ARG A 334 -13.33 -44.74 -14.66
CA ARG A 334 -12.31 -45.69 -14.19
C ARG A 334 -11.45 -46.19 -15.36
N GLY A 335 -10.23 -46.60 -15.03
CA GLY A 335 -9.30 -47.33 -15.90
C GLY A 335 -7.93 -47.33 -15.26
#